data_AF-A0A396I134-F1
#
_entry.id   AF-A0A396I134-F1
#
_cell.length_a   1.000
_cell.length_b   1.000
_cell.length_c   1.000
_cell.angle_alpha   90.00
_cell.angle_beta   90.00
_cell.angle_gamma   90.00
#
_symmetry.space_group_name_H-M   'P 1'
#
loop_
_entity.id
_entity.type
_entity.pdbx_description
1 polymer ?
#
loop_
_entity_poly.entity_id
_entity_poly.type
_entity_poly.pdbx_seq_one_letter_code
_entity_poly.pdbx_strand_id
1 'polypeptide(L)' 'MLVNRIMKHGKKSLAYQIIYRAMKRIQQKIETKQLSILRQTIHGVTSDITVKTRRVSGSTI' A
#
# COMPACT_ATOMS: atom_id res chain seq x y z
N MET A 1 -8.87 -1.73 -1.99
CA MET A 1 -7.69 -1.08 -2.60
C MET A 1 -6.42 -1.93 -2.53
N LEU A 2 -5.92 -2.28 -1.33
CA LEU A 2 -4.66 -3.02 -1.16
C LEU A 2 -4.64 -4.42 -1.80
N VAL A 3 -5.71 -5.20 -1.62
CA VAL A 3 -5.88 -6.53 -2.25
C VAL A 3 -5.76 -6.45 -3.77
N ASN A 4 -6.41 -5.47 -4.38
CA ASN A 4 -6.41 -5.31 -5.84
C ASN A 4 -5.04 -4.89 -6.38
N ARG A 5 -4.24 -4.15 -5.61
CA ARG A 5 -2.85 -3.80 -5.97
C ARG A 5 -1.88 -4.98 -5.84
N ILE A 6 -2.16 -5.93 -4.94
CA ILE A 6 -1.34 -7.14 -4.75
C ILE A 6 -1.74 -8.24 -5.73
N MET A 7 -3.01 -8.28 -6.12
CA MET A 7 -3.54 -9.29 -7.05
C MET A 7 -2.88 -9.18 -8.42
N LYS A 8 -2.26 -10.29 -8.85
CA LYS A 8 -1.71 -10.46 -10.21
C LYS A 8 -2.47 -11.54 -10.95
N HIS A 9 -2.63 -11.39 -12.27
CA HIS A 9 -3.28 -12.37 -13.15
C HIS A 9 -4.69 -12.78 -12.70
N GLY A 10 -5.45 -11.88 -12.06
CA GLY A 10 -6.80 -12.17 -11.56
C GLY A 10 -6.89 -13.14 -10.37
N LYS A 11 -5.75 -13.55 -9.78
CA LYS A 11 -5.70 -14.54 -8.69
C LYS A 11 -6.10 -13.93 -7.35
N LYS A 12 -7.40 -13.75 -7.14
CA LYS A 12 -7.97 -13.12 -5.93
C LYS A 12 -7.68 -13.91 -4.64
N SER A 13 -7.89 -15.22 -4.65
CA SER A 13 -7.66 -16.08 -3.47
C SER A 13 -6.21 -15.99 -2.96
N LEU A 14 -5.23 -16.03 -3.88
CA LEU A 14 -3.81 -15.91 -3.55
C LEU A 14 -3.47 -14.54 -2.94
N ALA A 15 -4.05 -13.46 -3.48
CA ALA A 15 -3.85 -12.12 -2.94
C ALA A 15 -4.35 -12.00 -1.49
N TYR A 16 -5.52 -12.58 -1.18
CA TYR A 16 -6.02 -12.64 0.19
C TYR A 16 -5.11 -13.45 1.11
N GLN A 17 -4.65 -14.63 0.69
CA GLN A 17 -3.74 -15.46 1.48
C GLN A 17 -2.44 -14.72 1.84
N ILE A 18 -1.86 -13.99 0.89
CA ILE A 18 -0.63 -13.21 1.12
C ILE A 18 -0.89 -12.12 2.18
N ILE A 19 -2.01 -11.40 2.08
CA ILE A 19 -2.35 -10.31 3.01
C ILE A 19 -2.59 -10.85 4.42
N TYR A 20 -3.41 -11.90 4.57
CA TYR A 20 -3.66 -12.49 5.88
C TYR A 20 -2.39 -13.05 6.53
N ARG A 21 -1.51 -13.68 5.73
CA ARG A 21 -0.19 -14.13 6.21
C ARG A 21 0.67 -12.95 6.68
N ALA A 22 0.71 -11.86 5.93
CA ALA A 22 1.46 -10.66 6.31
C ALA A 22 0.93 -10.03 7.60
N MET A 23 -0.41 -9.92 7.75
CA MET A 23 -1.03 -9.40 8.96
C MET A 23 -0.73 -10.26 10.19
N LYS A 24 -0.76 -11.60 10.06
CA LYS A 24 -0.37 -12.51 11.13
C LYS A 24 1.08 -12.31 11.59
N ARG A 25 2.01 -12.09 10.65
CA ARG A 25 3.42 -11.81 10.97
C ARG A 25 3.59 -10.47 11.70
N ILE A 26 2.81 -9.46 11.33
CA ILE A 26 2.84 -8.15 12.00
C ILE A 26 2.29 -8.27 13.43
N GLN A 27 1.19 -9.01 13.63
CA GLN A 27 0.63 -9.28 14.95
C GLN A 27 1.63 -9.96 15.90
N GLN A 28 2.40 -10.91 15.38
CA GLN A 28 3.41 -11.60 16.19
C GLN A 28 4.57 -10.70 16.62
N LYS A 29 4.85 -9.63 15.86
CA LYS A 29 5.92 -8.68 16.19
C LYS A 29 5.44 -7.51 17.04
N ILE A 30 4.16 -7.17 16.96
CA ILE A 30 3.59 -5.97 17.57
C ILE A 30 2.24 -6.36 18.19
N GLU A 31 2.14 -6.32 19.52
CA GLU A 31 0.95 -6.70 20.28
C GLU A 31 -0.24 -5.72 20.15
N THR A 32 -0.08 -4.65 19.38
CA THR A 32 -1.12 -3.64 19.17
C THR A 32 -2.04 -3.95 17.99
N LYS A 33 -3.17 -3.23 17.90
CA LYS A 33 -4.22 -3.44 16.90
C LYS A 33 -3.69 -3.26 15.47
N GLN A 34 -3.53 -4.37 14.74
CA GLN A 34 -2.97 -4.43 13.38
C GLN A 34 -3.57 -3.44 12.38
N LEU A 35 -4.88 -3.20 12.47
CA LEU A 35 -5.58 -2.26 11.58
C LEU A 35 -5.16 -0.80 11.81
N SER A 36 -4.78 -0.45 13.04
CA SER A 36 -4.28 0.88 13.38
C SER A 36 -2.91 1.10 12.78
N ILE A 37 -2.01 0.12 12.94
CA ILE A 37 -0.66 0.13 12.36
C ILE A 37 -0.75 0.25 10.84
N LEU A 38 -1.58 -0.55 10.19
CA LEU A 38 -1.75 -0.49 8.74
C LEU A 38 -2.12 0.92 8.26
N ARG A 39 -3.06 1.58 8.94
CA ARG A 39 -3.46 2.95 8.60
C ARG A 39 -2.34 3.96 8.85
N GLN A 40 -1.67 3.86 9.99
CA GLN A 40 -0.52 4.69 10.34
C GLN A 40 0.60 4.55 9.29
N THR A 41 0.92 3.32 8.90
CA THR A 41 1.97 3.03 7.92
C THR A 41 1.58 3.54 6.53
N ILE A 42 0.34 3.35 6.08
CA ILE A 42 -0.10 3.89 4.80
C ILE A 42 0.01 5.42 4.79
N HIS A 43 -0.37 6.08 5.89
CA HIS A 43 -0.23 7.53 6.00
C HIS A 43 1.24 7.96 5.97
N GLY A 44 2.12 7.33 6.74
CA GLY A 44 3.55 7.66 6.74
C GLY A 44 4.30 7.32 5.46
N VAL A 45 3.82 6.35 4.66
CA VAL A 45 4.41 6.01 3.33
C VAL A 45 3.87 6.93 2.23
N THR A 46 2.71 7.56 2.45
CA THR A 46 2.15 8.51 1.47
C THR A 46 2.91 9.82 1.60
N SER A 47 3.59 10.23 0.53
CA SER A 47 4.26 11.53 0.47
C SER A 47 3.24 12.67 0.53
N ASP A 48 3.51 13.69 1.34
CA ASP A 48 2.63 14.87 1.47
C ASP A 48 2.59 15.73 0.20
N ILE A 49 3.66 15.70 -0.60
CA ILE A 49 3.79 16.50 -1.82
C ILE A 49 4.06 15.56 -2.99
N THR A 50 3.30 15.72 -4.07
CA THR A 50 3.55 15.02 -5.34
C THR A 50 3.81 16.07 -6.42
N VAL A 51 4.98 16.04 -7.03
CA VAL A 51 5.27 16.88 -8.21
C VAL A 51 4.70 16.18 -9.44
N LYS A 52 3.89 16.89 -10.22
CA LYS A 52 3.43 16.44 -11.53
C LYS A 52 4.08 17.31 -12.59
N THR A 53 4.85 16.67 -13.47
CA THR A 53 5.47 17.35 -14.61
C THR A 53 4.40 17.85 -15.56
N ARG A 54 4.54 19.09 -16.04
CA ARG A 54 3.62 19.68 -17.03
C ARG A 54 4.43 20.22 -18.19
N ARG A 55 4.10 19.78 -19.40
CA ARG A 55 4.71 20.33 -20.61
C ARG A 55 3.99 21.63 -20.99
N VAL A 56 4.73 22.72 -21.14
CA VAL A 56 4.20 24.01 -21.61
C VAL A 56 5.13 24.52 -22.71
N SER A 57 4.57 24.84 -23.88
CA SER A 57 5.28 25.44 -25.03
C SER A 57 6.63 24.80 -25.40
N GLY A 58 6.69 23.46 -25.46
CA GLY A 58 7.86 22.73 -25.94
C GLY A 58 8.87 22.31 -24.86
N SER A 59 8.83 22.92 -23.66
CA SER A 59 9.68 22.55 -22.53
C SER A 59 8.91 21.81 -21.44
N THR A 60 9.60 20.86 -20.81
CA THR A 60 9.10 20.11 -19.66
C THR A 60 9.59 20.76 -18.37
N ILE A 61 8.67 21.07 -17.45
CA ILE A 61 8.94 21.46 -16.07
C ILE A 61 8.64 20.24 -15.18
#